data_AF-A0A925QXE6-F1
#
_entry.id   AF-A0A925QXE6-F1
#
_cell.length_a   1.000
_cell.length_b   1.000
_cell.length_c   1.000
_cell.angle_alpha   90.00
_cell.angle_beta   90.00
_cell.angle_gamma   90.00
#
_symmetry.space_group_name_H-M   'P 1'
#
loop_
_entity.id
_entity.type
_entity.pdbx_description
1 polymer ?
#
loop_
_entity_poly.entity_id
_entity_poly.type
_entity_poly.pdbx_seq_one_letter_code
_entity_poly.pdbx_strand_id
1 'polypeptide(L)' 'MKELINYLLQFGHLNQQQIDLVQLKAKEVELQKDAYFSEAGKIAKQVAFIIEGVLRVC' A
#
# COMPACT_ATOMS: atom_id res chain seq x y z
N MET A 1 -3.04 8.55 -2.62
CA MET A 1 -2.21 8.07 -3.77
C MET A 1 -0.92 8.87 -3.95
N LYS A 2 -0.93 10.20 -3.79
CA LYS A 2 0.28 11.03 -3.92
C LYS A 2 1.35 10.66 -2.89
N GLU A 3 0.91 10.30 -1.68
CA GLU A 3 1.74 9.89 -0.56
C GLU A 3 2.59 8.66 -0.91
N LEU A 4 1.97 7.64 -1.52
CA LEU A 4 2.64 6.43 -1.98
C LEU A 4 3.73 6.77 -3.02
N ILE A 5 3.39 7.56 -4.05
CA ILE A 5 4.35 7.91 -5.09
C ILE A 5 5.51 8.73 -4.51
N ASN A 6 5.22 9.72 -3.68
CA ASN A 6 6.24 10.54 -3.01
C ASN A 6 7.15 9.70 -2.12
N TYR A 7 6.60 8.68 -1.43
CA TYR A 7 7.38 7.75 -0.63
C TYR A 7 8.29 6.88 -1.51
N LEU A 8 7.76 6.29 -2.58
CA LEU A 8 8.55 5.46 -3.50
C LEU A 8 9.71 6.24 -4.14
N LEU A 9 9.49 7.52 -4.46
CA LEU A 9 10.52 8.40 -5.04
C LEU A 9 11.71 8.66 -4.09
N GLN A 10 11.59 8.38 -2.79
CA GLN A 10 12.72 8.45 -1.85
C GLN A 10 13.74 7.32 -2.05
N PHE A 11 13.32 6.21 -2.67
CA PHE A 11 14.16 5.01 -2.83
C PHE A 11 14.66 4.83 -4.27
N GLY A 12 14.22 5.66 -5.20
CA GLY A 12 14.64 5.60 -6.59
C GLY A 12 13.83 6.53 -7.49
N HIS A 13 14.25 6.64 -8.75
CA HIS A 13 13.54 7.42 -9.74
C HIS A 13 12.47 6.56 -10.43
N LEU A 14 11.26 7.10 -10.54
CA LEU A 14 10.18 6.54 -11.35
C LEU A 14 9.89 7.49 -12.51
N ASN A 15 9.77 6.95 -13.72
CA ASN A 15 9.26 7.71 -14.85
C ASN A 15 7.73 7.77 -14.84
N GLN A 16 7.14 8.60 -15.71
CA GLN A 16 5.69 8.80 -15.74
C GLN A 16 4.92 7.50 -16.00
N GLN A 17 5.38 6.66 -16.93
CA GLN A 17 4.73 5.38 -17.24
C GLN A 17 4.69 4.43 -16.03
N GLN A 18 5.75 4.42 -15.23
CA GLN A 18 5.81 3.62 -14.00
C GLN A 18 4.90 4.17 -12.92
N ILE A 19 4.83 5.50 -12.77
CA ILE A 19 3.89 6.16 -11.85
C ILE A 19 2.45 5.80 -12.25
N ASP A 20 2.12 5.92 -13.53
CA ASP A 20 0.78 5.61 -14.06
C ASP A 20 0.44 4.13 -13.83
N LEU A 21 1.40 3.21 -14.01
CA LEU A 21 1.21 1.79 -13.74
C LEU A 21 0.92 1.51 -12.25
N VAL A 22 1.66 2.15 -11.34
CA VAL A 22 1.41 2.03 -9.90
C VAL A 22 0.03 2.57 -9.56
N GLN A 23 -0.34 3.74 -10.07
CA GLN A 23 -1.66 4.34 -9.84
C GLN A 23 -2.80 3.48 -10.38
N LEU A 24 -2.61 2.81 -11.51
CA LEU A 24 -3.61 1.91 -12.10
C LEU A 24 -3.80 0.62 -11.29
N LYS A 25 -2.75 0.13 -10.61
CA LYS A 25 -2.77 -1.13 -9.86
C LYS A 25 -3.08 -0.97 -8.38
N ALA A 26 -2.74 0.19 -7.81
CA ALA A 26 -3.02 0.49 -6.43
C ALA A 26 -4.47 0.93 -6.25
N LYS A 27 -5.06 0.53 -5.12
CA LYS A 27 -6.41 0.89 -4.72
C LYS A 27 -6.38 1.41 -3.30
N GLU A 28 -7.03 2.53 -3.06
CA GLU A 28 -7.27 3.02 -1.70
C GLU A 28 -8.35 2.16 -1.03
N VAL A 29 -8.05 1.68 0.17
CA VAL A 29 -8.91 0.80 0.96
C VAL A 29 -8.91 1.32 2.38
N GLU A 30 -10.11 1.48 2.94
CA GLU A 30 -10.29 1.79 4.36
C GLU A 30 -10.46 0.48 5.14
N LEU A 31 -9.70 0.32 6.22
CA LEU A 31 -9.82 -0.81 7.12
C LEU A 31 -10.40 -0.32 8.44
N GLN A 32 -11.52 -0.91 8.85
CA GLN A 32 -12.13 -0.62 10.14
C GLN A 32 -11.27 -1.18 11.27
N LYS A 33 -11.40 -0.58 12.45
CA LYS A 33 -10.74 -1.07 13.66
C LYS A 33 -11.04 -2.56 13.87
N ASP A 34 -10.02 -3.30 14.30
CA ASP A 34 -10.05 -4.75 14.53
C ASP A 34 -10.24 -5.62 13.27
N ALA A 35 -10.30 -5.03 12.07
CA ALA A 35 -10.27 -5.77 10.81
C ALA A 35 -8.85 -6.29 10.51
N TYR A 36 -8.78 -7.50 9.94
CA TYR A 36 -7.51 -8.12 9.55
C TYR A 36 -7.13 -7.75 8.11
N PHE A 37 -5.95 -7.16 7.93
CA PHE A 37 -5.34 -7.00 6.61
C PHE A 37 -4.65 -8.30 6.14
N SER A 38 -3.98 -8.98 7.08
CA SER A 38 -3.29 -10.25 6.88
C SER A 38 -3.63 -11.18 8.02
N GLU A 39 -3.95 -12.43 7.72
CA GLU A 39 -4.38 -13.42 8.70
C GLU A 39 -3.36 -14.56 8.77
N ALA A 40 -3.06 -15.00 9.99
CA ALA A 40 -2.16 -16.12 10.22
C ALA A 40 -2.65 -17.39 9.49
N GLY A 41 -1.72 -18.10 8.85
CA GLY A 41 -2.03 -19.31 8.08
C GLY A 41 -2.64 -19.05 6.69
N LYS A 42 -2.89 -17.79 6.29
CA LYS A 42 -3.29 -17.46 4.92
C LYS A 42 -2.11 -16.96 4.09
N ILE A 43 -2.09 -17.33 2.80
CA ILE A 43 -1.10 -16.80 1.84
C ILE A 43 -1.43 -15.32 1.58
N ALA A 44 -0.42 -14.45 1.73
CA ALA A 44 -0.57 -13.03 1.43
C ALA A 44 -0.78 -12.81 -0.08
N LYS A 45 -1.87 -12.12 -0.44
CA LYS A 45 -2.24 -11.84 -1.84
C LYS A 45 -2.06 -10.38 -2.24
N GLN A 46 -1.74 -9.52 -1.28
CA GLN A 46 -1.67 -8.07 -1.48
C GLN A 46 -0.65 -7.46 -0.53
N VAL A 47 -0.16 -6.29 -0.91
CA VAL A 47 0.69 -5.42 -0.09
C VAL A 47 0.03 -4.07 0.05
N ALA A 48 0.28 -3.39 1.17
CA ALA A 48 -0.32 -2.09 1.45
C ALA A 48 0.73 -1.08 1.90
N PHE A 49 0.46 0.18 1.57
CA PHE A 49 1.14 1.35 2.09
C PHE A 49 0.14 2.07 3.01
N ILE A 50 0.51 2.30 4.27
CA ILE A 50 -0.38 2.93 5.25
C ILE A 50 -0.34 4.45 5.04
N ILE A 51 -1.50 5.03 4.73
CA ILE A 51 -1.68 6.48 4.58
C ILE A 51 -1.98 7.12 5.94
N GLU A 52 -2.87 6.48 6.72
CA GLU A 52 -3.28 6.94 8.05
C GLU A 52 -3.55 5.74 8.97
N GLY A 53 -3.27 5.92 10.26
CA GLY A 53 -3.48 4.90 11.30
C GLY A 53 -2.28 3.97 11.49
N VAL A 54 -2.54 2.79 12.06
CA VAL A 54 -1.52 1.79 12.36
C VAL A 54 -2.08 0.38 12.20
N LEU A 55 -1.26 -0.53 11.67
CA LEU A 55 -1.52 -1.96 11.70
C LEU A 55 -0.58 -2.61 12.71
N ARG A 56 -1.13 -3.51 13.54
CA ARG A 56 -0.32 -4.36 14.42
C ARG A 56 -0.08 -5.70 13.72
N VAL A 57 1.18 -6.08 13.59
CA VAL A 57 1.60 -7.38 13.04
C VAL A 57 2.11 -8.24 14.21
N CYS A 58 1.67 -9.50 14.28
CA CYS A 58 2.09 -10.49 15.26
C CYS A 58 2.64 -11.73 14.56
#